data_AF-A0A450RX30-F1
#
_entry.id   AF-A0A450RX30-F1
#
_cell.length_a   1.000
_cell.length_b   1.000
_cell.length_c   1.000
_cell.angle_alpha   90.00
_cell.angle_beta   90.00
_cell.angle_gamma   90.00
#
_symmetry.space_group_name_H-M   'P 1'
#
loop_
_entity.id
_entity.type
_entity.pdbx_description
1 polymer ?
#
loop_
_entity_poly.entity_id
_entity_poly.type
_entity_poly.pdbx_seq_one_letter_code
_entity_poly.pdbx_strand_id
1 'polypeptide(L)'
;MTKRFAIALSFPGEHRAFVREIAEHLAELLGKERIFYDDWYEADLLGTDLDLKLTGVYGKESEMVVPFFSEHYQKPWCGIEWATIREIMKDHRKENRVIPVAMDDTPIEGWGSLNYPIYPKGRSGREIAELIRDVHRQRFPDHETPPLKQRIGELMAGLSKSMSGFEEIDQPLQEVMERLEGMAASGEENTELMDSVKRFMDRQLSVKEFIADWNTKHKAGSVSGPDFSIWADDLKYGDPVLFLGSQLTRTVQNEALTHRILARRLMERMRLKNTTPDRGEPSLAEIAHQTPRVRLLRTLYEALSQAKPNAPLYALLARIAQPLLIISTAYDEFLETALEQEGRKFVRITPLLDADGYQPERVRLSYARSEKPDEEMEYKGLSNLDLIGKGYTIIYKIFGICKDPATDSSIAIAERDFFQLTENRKNLFPDYLKSRFRSRPLWFLGYRPEEWQDRMLTDALLDARKMGDASPFLVVDKDMDDFQNAFWKGYGNFEVCEMNPEEFAANLDKGF
;
A
#
# COMPACT_ATOMS: atom_id res chain seq x y z
N MET A 1 18.64 -34.57 4.33
CA MET A 1 18.76 -33.23 3.71
C MET A 1 18.18 -33.34 2.32
N THR A 2 17.24 -32.45 1.97
CA THR A 2 16.90 -32.20 0.57
C THR A 2 18.17 -31.82 -0.20
N LYS A 3 18.24 -32.16 -1.48
CA LYS A 3 19.35 -31.70 -2.31
C LYS A 3 18.98 -30.37 -2.98
N ARG A 4 19.91 -29.74 -3.69
CA ARG A 4 19.66 -28.46 -4.39
C ARG A 4 18.54 -28.65 -5.41
N PHE A 5 18.71 -29.62 -6.30
CA PHE A 5 17.77 -29.92 -7.38
C PHE A 5 16.92 -31.16 -7.07
N ALA A 6 15.62 -31.05 -7.34
CA ALA A 6 14.72 -32.20 -7.44
C ALA A 6 15.11 -33.05 -8.65
N ILE A 7 15.34 -32.40 -9.80
CA ILE A 7 15.54 -33.05 -11.09
C ILE A 7 16.62 -32.32 -11.87
N ALA A 8 17.61 -33.04 -12.39
CA ALA A 8 18.61 -32.52 -13.31
C ALA A 8 18.48 -33.16 -14.70
N LEU A 9 18.38 -32.32 -15.72
CA LEU A 9 18.23 -32.73 -17.12
C LEU A 9 19.62 -32.83 -17.76
N SER A 10 19.94 -33.99 -18.37
CA SER A 10 21.25 -34.24 -18.98
C SER A 10 21.09 -34.62 -20.44
N PHE A 11 21.56 -33.78 -21.36
CA PHE A 11 21.20 -33.90 -22.78
C PHE A 11 22.33 -33.39 -23.70
N PRO A 12 22.39 -33.83 -24.96
CA PRO A 12 23.28 -33.26 -25.96
C PRO A 12 22.64 -32.00 -26.57
N GLY A 13 23.45 -31.04 -27.03
CA GLY A 13 22.96 -29.73 -27.46
C GLY A 13 21.91 -29.79 -28.58
N GLU A 14 21.90 -30.84 -29.38
CA GLU A 14 20.93 -31.08 -30.45
C GLU A 14 19.48 -31.27 -29.95
N HIS A 15 19.26 -31.71 -28.69
CA HIS A 15 17.91 -31.85 -28.12
C HIS A 15 17.46 -30.61 -27.31
N ARG A 16 18.26 -29.55 -27.24
CA ARG A 16 18.06 -28.38 -26.37
C ARG A 16 16.65 -27.77 -26.45
N ALA A 17 16.09 -27.62 -27.65
CA ALA A 17 14.77 -27.05 -27.83
C ALA A 17 13.65 -27.87 -27.15
N PHE A 18 13.73 -29.20 -27.22
CA PHE A 18 12.74 -30.10 -26.61
C PHE A 18 12.95 -30.27 -25.11
N VAL A 19 14.21 -30.32 -24.66
CA VAL A 19 14.53 -30.40 -23.23
C VAL A 19 14.17 -29.09 -22.51
N ARG A 20 14.21 -27.95 -23.21
CA ARG A 20 13.71 -26.66 -22.68
C ARG A 20 12.21 -26.66 -22.41
N GLU A 21 11.39 -27.16 -23.34
CA GLU A 21 9.93 -27.32 -23.14
C GLU A 21 9.64 -28.16 -21.88
N ILE A 22 10.40 -29.26 -21.70
CA ILE A 22 10.31 -30.11 -20.51
C ILE A 22 10.79 -29.36 -19.26
N ALA A 23 11.88 -28.60 -19.32
CA ALA A 23 12.43 -27.82 -18.21
C ALA A 23 11.44 -26.75 -17.73
N GLU A 24 10.85 -25.99 -18.67
CA GLU A 24 9.90 -24.92 -18.40
C GLU A 24 8.65 -25.49 -17.69
N HIS A 25 8.06 -26.57 -18.20
CA HIS A 25 6.94 -27.24 -17.52
C HIS A 25 7.32 -27.90 -16.19
N LEU A 26 8.56 -28.39 -16.02
CA LEU A 26 9.02 -28.87 -14.71
C LEU A 26 9.19 -27.72 -13.70
N ALA A 27 9.63 -26.53 -14.14
CA ALA A 27 9.73 -25.34 -13.30
C ALA A 27 8.36 -24.81 -12.87
N GLU A 28 7.35 -24.83 -13.75
CA GLU A 28 5.94 -24.55 -13.40
C GLU A 28 5.41 -25.51 -12.31
N LEU A 29 5.90 -26.75 -12.29
CA LEU A 29 5.40 -27.82 -11.42
C LEU A 29 6.15 -28.01 -10.10
N LEU A 30 7.41 -27.57 -10.00
CA LEU A 30 8.31 -27.87 -8.87
C LEU A 30 9.13 -26.66 -8.37
N GLY A 31 9.05 -25.50 -9.03
CA GLY A 31 9.94 -24.36 -8.80
C GLY A 31 11.16 -24.39 -9.72
N LYS A 32 11.59 -23.23 -10.22
CA LYS A 32 12.65 -23.13 -11.25
C LYS A 32 14.01 -23.52 -10.66
N GLU A 33 14.28 -23.06 -9.45
CA GLU A 33 15.46 -23.32 -8.65
C GLU A 33 15.64 -24.80 -8.24
N ARG A 34 14.57 -25.60 -8.32
CA ARG A 34 14.60 -27.06 -8.10
C ARG A 34 14.96 -27.86 -9.35
N ILE A 35 15.07 -27.25 -10.53
CA ILE A 35 15.32 -27.93 -11.80
C ILE A 35 16.67 -27.49 -12.40
N PHE A 36 17.62 -28.41 -12.50
CA PHE A 36 18.86 -28.13 -13.23
C PHE A 36 18.65 -28.31 -14.74
N TYR A 37 18.67 -27.18 -15.44
CA TYR A 37 18.75 -27.05 -16.90
C TYR A 37 19.87 -26.03 -17.19
N ASP A 38 20.83 -26.40 -18.02
CA ASP A 38 22.16 -25.76 -18.11
C ASP A 38 22.13 -24.27 -18.50
N ASP A 39 21.27 -23.85 -19.45
CA ASP A 39 21.14 -22.42 -19.82
C ASP A 39 20.77 -21.53 -18.60
N TRP A 40 20.08 -22.08 -17.60
CA TRP A 40 19.67 -21.31 -16.41
C TRP A 40 20.79 -21.14 -15.38
N TYR A 41 21.87 -21.90 -15.52
CA TYR A 41 23.02 -21.91 -14.62
C TYR A 41 24.33 -21.59 -15.36
N GLU A 42 24.26 -20.89 -16.51
CA GLU A 42 25.43 -20.51 -17.31
C GLU A 42 26.50 -19.82 -16.45
N ALA A 43 26.12 -18.93 -15.53
CA ALA A 43 27.04 -18.23 -14.63
C ALA A 43 27.78 -19.17 -13.65
N ASP A 44 27.11 -20.22 -13.15
CA ASP A 44 27.74 -21.25 -12.30
C ASP A 44 28.68 -22.15 -13.14
N LEU A 45 28.28 -22.46 -14.38
CA LEU A 45 28.95 -23.41 -15.26
C LEU A 45 30.18 -22.81 -15.96
N LEU A 46 30.18 -21.52 -16.31
CA LEU A 46 31.28 -20.81 -16.97
C LEU A 46 32.64 -20.93 -16.23
N GLY A 47 33.72 -21.01 -16.99
CA GLY A 47 35.10 -21.16 -16.48
C GLY A 47 35.70 -22.54 -16.76
N THR A 48 36.64 -22.96 -15.92
CA THR A 48 37.25 -24.31 -15.97
C THR A 48 36.39 -25.34 -15.23
N ASP A 49 36.79 -26.61 -15.33
CA ASP A 49 36.32 -27.71 -14.46
C ASP A 49 34.81 -27.98 -14.56
N LEU A 50 34.23 -27.74 -15.75
CA LEU A 50 32.81 -27.97 -16.07
C LEU A 50 32.38 -29.42 -15.78
N ASP A 51 33.28 -30.38 -15.97
CA ASP A 51 33.10 -31.78 -15.65
C ASP A 51 32.95 -32.04 -14.14
N LEU A 52 33.76 -31.38 -13.30
CA LEU A 52 33.68 -31.47 -11.85
C LEU A 52 32.41 -30.79 -11.33
N LYS A 53 32.00 -29.67 -11.94
CA LYS A 53 30.72 -29.01 -11.66
C LYS A 53 29.55 -29.93 -11.99
N LEU A 54 29.46 -30.45 -13.21
CA LEU A 54 28.39 -31.37 -13.63
C LEU A 54 28.40 -32.68 -12.84
N THR A 55 29.57 -33.18 -12.46
CA THR A 55 29.76 -34.30 -11.51
C THR A 55 29.17 -34.00 -10.13
N GLY A 56 29.37 -32.78 -9.61
CA GLY A 56 28.72 -32.26 -8.40
C GLY A 56 27.19 -32.24 -8.55
N VAL A 57 26.70 -31.63 -9.64
CA VAL A 57 25.27 -31.52 -9.97
C VAL A 57 24.60 -32.89 -10.00
N TYR A 58 24.99 -33.77 -10.92
CA TYR A 58 24.29 -35.05 -11.15
C TYR A 58 24.46 -36.04 -9.99
N GLY A 59 25.62 -36.03 -9.32
CA GLY A 59 25.89 -36.93 -8.20
C GLY A 59 25.31 -36.44 -6.88
N LYS A 60 25.82 -35.30 -6.41
CA LYS A 60 25.62 -34.82 -5.04
C LYS A 60 24.41 -33.91 -4.92
N GLU A 61 24.25 -32.94 -5.81
CA GLU A 61 23.25 -31.87 -5.69
C GLU A 61 21.86 -32.20 -6.26
N SER A 62 21.69 -33.30 -7.00
CA SER A 62 20.40 -33.70 -7.59
C SER A 62 19.79 -34.94 -6.92
N GLU A 63 18.49 -34.88 -6.60
CA GLU A 63 17.69 -36.03 -6.16
C GLU A 63 17.54 -37.03 -7.30
N MET A 64 16.96 -36.61 -8.43
CA MET A 64 16.82 -37.42 -9.65
C MET A 64 17.61 -36.82 -10.83
N VAL A 65 18.11 -37.68 -11.71
CA VAL A 65 18.76 -37.28 -12.98
C VAL A 65 18.01 -37.89 -14.16
N VAL A 66 17.74 -37.08 -15.18
CA VAL A 66 16.99 -37.46 -16.38
C VAL A 66 17.89 -37.30 -17.60
N PRO A 67 18.59 -38.36 -18.05
CA PRO A 67 19.40 -38.29 -19.25
C PRO A 67 18.59 -38.57 -20.53
N PHE A 68 18.81 -37.76 -21.56
CA PHE A 68 18.18 -37.82 -22.87
C PHE A 68 19.08 -38.54 -23.88
N PHE A 69 18.95 -39.86 -23.90
CA PHE A 69 19.81 -40.75 -24.69
C PHE A 69 19.48 -40.71 -26.19
N SER A 70 20.53 -40.66 -27.01
CA SER A 70 20.50 -40.60 -28.47
C SER A 70 21.88 -40.90 -29.08
N GLU A 71 21.98 -40.98 -30.41
CA GLU A 71 23.28 -41.02 -31.11
C GLU A 71 24.17 -39.81 -30.73
N HIS A 72 23.56 -38.64 -30.56
CA HIS A 72 24.23 -37.40 -30.16
C HIS A 72 24.83 -37.50 -28.74
N TYR A 73 24.28 -38.37 -27.90
CA TYR A 73 24.75 -38.63 -26.54
C TYR A 73 26.00 -39.55 -26.48
N GLN A 74 26.44 -40.07 -27.63
CA GLN A 74 27.74 -40.74 -27.77
C GLN A 74 28.86 -39.77 -28.22
N LYS A 75 28.52 -38.56 -28.69
CA LYS A 75 29.53 -37.57 -29.11
C LYS A 75 30.33 -37.09 -27.89
N PRO A 76 31.68 -37.09 -27.92
CA PRO A 76 32.46 -36.70 -26.75
C PRO A 76 32.34 -35.21 -26.42
N TRP A 77 31.55 -34.90 -25.38
CA TRP A 77 32.02 -33.95 -24.37
C TRP A 77 33.26 -34.61 -23.72
N CYS A 78 34.36 -33.85 -23.60
CA CYS A 78 35.75 -34.34 -23.55
C CYS A 78 35.96 -35.71 -22.89
N GLY A 79 36.58 -36.63 -23.65
CA GLY A 79 36.48 -38.10 -23.49
C GLY A 79 37.08 -38.77 -22.24
N ILE A 80 37.25 -38.04 -21.13
CA ILE A 80 37.55 -38.57 -19.79
C ILE A 80 36.38 -38.25 -18.85
N GLU A 81 35.86 -37.02 -18.93
CA GLU A 81 34.79 -36.42 -18.12
C GLU A 81 33.50 -37.24 -18.19
N TRP A 82 33.17 -37.71 -19.40
CA TRP A 82 31.99 -38.54 -19.66
C TRP A 82 32.07 -39.94 -19.04
N ALA A 83 33.25 -40.44 -18.64
CA ALA A 83 33.34 -41.69 -17.88
C ALA A 83 32.77 -41.53 -16.46
N THR A 84 33.24 -40.50 -15.74
CA THR A 84 32.83 -40.19 -14.36
C THR A 84 31.33 -39.99 -14.23
N ILE A 85 30.73 -39.17 -15.11
CA ILE A 85 29.28 -38.90 -15.08
C ILE A 85 28.48 -40.18 -15.39
N ARG A 86 28.95 -41.04 -16.31
CA ARG A 86 28.32 -42.35 -16.57
C ARG A 86 28.41 -43.29 -15.38
N GLU A 87 29.51 -43.31 -14.64
CA GLU A 87 29.66 -44.15 -13.44
C GLU A 87 28.72 -43.69 -12.32
N ILE A 88 28.64 -42.39 -12.08
CA ILE A 88 27.66 -41.78 -11.16
C ILE A 88 26.23 -42.15 -11.56
N MET A 89 25.86 -42.04 -12.85
CA MET A 89 24.54 -42.47 -13.33
C MET A 89 24.30 -43.98 -13.18
N LYS A 90 25.33 -44.83 -13.34
CA LYS A 90 25.23 -46.30 -13.17
C LYS A 90 25.04 -46.70 -11.71
N ASP A 91 25.69 -46.01 -10.76
CA ASP A 91 25.51 -46.27 -9.34
C ASP A 91 24.17 -45.72 -8.84
N HIS A 92 23.82 -44.49 -9.21
CA HIS A 92 22.52 -43.89 -8.86
C HIS A 92 21.33 -44.58 -9.55
N ARG A 93 21.54 -45.38 -10.61
CA ARG A 93 20.54 -46.32 -11.15
C ARG A 93 20.15 -47.41 -10.14
N LYS A 94 21.08 -47.86 -9.27
CA LYS A 94 20.81 -48.82 -8.17
C LYS A 94 19.97 -48.16 -7.07
N GLU A 95 20.21 -46.87 -6.82
CA GLU A 95 19.41 -46.02 -5.92
C GLU A 95 18.05 -45.61 -6.52
N ASN A 96 17.71 -46.07 -7.72
CA ASN A 96 16.50 -45.68 -8.46
C ASN A 96 16.40 -44.17 -8.74
N ARG A 97 17.54 -43.46 -8.78
CA ARG A 97 17.65 -42.00 -8.95
C ARG A 97 17.88 -41.53 -10.39
N VAL A 98 17.84 -42.42 -11.38
CA VAL A 98 18.08 -42.07 -12.80
C VAL A 98 16.95 -42.58 -13.70
N ILE A 99 16.37 -41.69 -14.50
CA ILE A 99 15.23 -41.94 -15.40
C ILE A 99 15.60 -41.58 -16.84
N PRO A 100 15.93 -42.56 -17.70
CA PRO A 100 16.32 -42.27 -19.07
C PRO A 100 15.12 -41.92 -19.94
N VAL A 101 15.29 -40.88 -20.77
CA VAL A 101 14.43 -40.60 -21.94
C VAL A 101 15.15 -41.13 -23.17
N ALA A 102 14.49 -42.01 -23.93
CA ALA A 102 15.04 -42.57 -25.17
C ALA A 102 14.55 -41.75 -26.37
N MET A 103 15.39 -40.82 -26.85
CA MET A 103 15.06 -39.94 -27.97
C MET A 103 15.10 -40.67 -29.32
N ASP A 104 16.01 -41.63 -29.44
CA ASP A 104 16.11 -42.59 -30.55
C ASP A 104 16.40 -44.00 -30.01
N ASP A 105 16.58 -44.95 -30.91
CA ASP A 105 16.77 -46.37 -30.58
C ASP A 105 18.27 -46.78 -30.47
N THR A 106 19.19 -45.82 -30.28
CA THR A 106 20.65 -46.05 -30.18
C THR A 106 21.06 -46.71 -28.85
N PRO A 107 21.84 -47.82 -28.87
CA PRO A 107 22.40 -48.42 -27.65
C PRO A 107 23.43 -47.50 -26.98
N ILE A 108 23.26 -47.22 -25.68
CA ILE A 108 24.23 -46.44 -24.89
C ILE A 108 25.21 -47.38 -24.16
N GLU A 109 26.51 -47.11 -24.32
CA GLU A 109 27.59 -47.91 -23.75
C GLU A 109 27.47 -48.04 -22.22
N GLY A 110 27.49 -49.28 -21.72
CA GLY A 110 27.40 -49.57 -20.30
C GLY A 110 26.02 -49.33 -19.67
N TRP A 111 24.99 -48.97 -20.44
CA TRP A 111 23.60 -48.90 -19.97
C TRP A 111 22.78 -50.15 -20.30
N GLY A 112 23.21 -50.94 -21.29
CA GLY A 112 22.52 -52.16 -21.73
C GLY A 112 21.22 -51.87 -22.46
N SER A 113 20.30 -52.84 -22.52
CA SER A 113 18.92 -52.56 -22.88
C SER A 113 18.29 -51.62 -21.85
N LEU A 114 17.67 -50.54 -22.31
CA LEU A 114 16.90 -49.64 -21.45
C LEU A 114 15.65 -50.38 -20.99
N ASN A 115 15.64 -50.82 -19.73
CA ASN A 115 14.47 -51.45 -19.13
C ASN A 115 13.43 -50.36 -18.81
N TYR A 116 12.49 -50.16 -19.74
CA TYR A 116 11.37 -49.23 -19.64
C TYR A 116 11.78 -47.74 -19.48
N PRO A 117 12.45 -47.13 -20.48
CA PRO A 117 12.70 -45.69 -20.52
C PRO A 117 11.41 -44.92 -20.82
N ILE A 118 11.45 -43.59 -20.65
CA ILE A 118 10.42 -42.72 -21.22
C ILE A 118 10.67 -42.62 -22.72
N TYR A 119 9.68 -43.01 -23.54
CA TYR A 119 9.69 -42.78 -24.99
C TYR A 119 8.88 -41.51 -25.32
N PRO A 120 9.44 -40.53 -26.05
CA PRO A 120 8.71 -39.35 -26.53
C PRO A 120 7.71 -39.62 -27.66
N LYS A 121 7.72 -40.82 -28.25
CA LYS A 121 6.95 -41.18 -29.47
C LYS A 121 5.44 -40.94 -29.27
N GLY A 122 4.96 -39.76 -29.71
CA GLY A 122 3.56 -39.33 -29.62
C GLY A 122 3.18 -38.47 -28.41
N ARG A 123 4.15 -37.92 -27.66
CA ARG A 123 3.92 -37.06 -26.48
C ARG A 123 4.56 -35.68 -26.63
N SER A 124 3.90 -34.67 -26.07
CA SER A 124 4.47 -33.35 -25.82
C SER A 124 5.57 -33.38 -24.75
N GLY A 125 6.42 -32.34 -24.71
CA GLY A 125 7.34 -32.11 -23.60
C GLY A 125 6.60 -31.92 -22.28
N ARG A 126 5.41 -31.31 -22.31
CA ARG A 126 4.51 -31.22 -21.15
C ARG A 126 4.14 -32.59 -20.56
N GLU A 127 3.62 -33.52 -21.37
CA GLU A 127 3.25 -34.87 -20.90
C GLU A 127 4.46 -35.64 -20.34
N ILE A 128 5.66 -35.37 -20.86
CA ILE A 128 6.92 -35.94 -20.37
C ILE A 128 7.33 -35.28 -19.05
N ALA A 129 7.20 -33.96 -18.91
CA ALA A 129 7.44 -33.23 -17.66
C ALA A 129 6.49 -33.69 -16.54
N GLU A 130 5.20 -33.83 -16.83
CA GLU A 130 4.20 -34.32 -15.87
C GLU A 130 4.51 -35.76 -15.42
N LEU A 131 4.93 -36.66 -16.33
CA LEU A 131 5.39 -38.01 -16.00
C LEU A 131 6.70 -38.00 -15.19
N ILE A 132 7.66 -37.15 -15.53
CA ILE A 132 8.93 -36.99 -14.80
C ILE A 132 8.68 -36.51 -13.36
N ARG A 133 7.79 -35.52 -13.17
CA ARG A 133 7.32 -35.06 -11.85
C ARG A 133 6.73 -36.20 -11.05
N ASP A 134 5.81 -36.97 -11.62
CA ASP A 134 5.12 -38.02 -10.86
C ASP A 134 6.05 -39.19 -10.50
N VAL A 135 7.04 -39.47 -11.35
CA VAL A 135 8.10 -40.44 -11.04
C VAL A 135 9.07 -39.90 -9.96
N HIS A 136 9.36 -38.59 -9.91
CA HIS A 136 10.08 -37.98 -8.78
C HIS A 136 9.27 -38.09 -7.49
N ARG A 137 8.01 -37.62 -7.47
CA ARG A 137 7.12 -37.68 -6.29
C ARG A 137 7.01 -39.09 -5.70
N GLN A 138 6.88 -40.13 -6.55
CA GLN A 138 6.81 -41.53 -6.10
C GLN A 138 8.10 -42.06 -5.47
N ARG A 139 9.25 -41.41 -5.72
CA ARG A 139 10.59 -41.86 -5.29
C ARG A 139 11.16 -41.01 -4.16
N PHE A 140 10.73 -39.76 -4.05
CA PHE A 140 11.18 -38.79 -3.04
C PHE A 140 9.97 -38.16 -2.32
N PRO A 141 9.07 -38.96 -1.70
CA PRO A 141 7.80 -38.47 -1.15
C PRO A 141 7.98 -37.49 0.01
N ASP A 142 9.10 -37.56 0.74
CA ASP A 142 9.43 -36.65 1.84
C ASP A 142 9.85 -35.24 1.35
N HIS A 143 9.86 -34.98 0.04
CA HIS A 143 10.49 -33.81 -0.60
C HIS A 143 9.55 -33.06 -1.56
N GLU A 144 8.23 -33.08 -1.33
CA GLU A 144 7.41 -31.95 -1.77
C GLU A 144 7.94 -30.67 -1.10
N THR A 145 8.17 -29.62 -1.87
CA THR A 145 8.47 -28.28 -1.33
C THR A 145 7.34 -27.93 -0.36
N PRO A 146 7.61 -27.74 0.96
CA PRO A 146 6.53 -27.62 1.92
C PRO A 146 5.61 -26.46 1.54
N PRO A 147 4.27 -26.56 1.74
CA PRO A 147 3.35 -25.50 1.34
C PRO A 147 3.83 -24.14 1.84
N LEU A 148 3.65 -23.06 1.05
CA LEU A 148 4.22 -21.74 1.36
C LEU A 148 3.94 -21.30 2.81
N LYS A 149 2.72 -21.57 3.30
CA LYS A 149 2.30 -21.36 4.70
C LYS A 149 3.15 -22.09 5.76
N GLN A 150 3.62 -23.31 5.48
CA GLN A 150 4.55 -24.03 6.35
C GLN A 150 5.96 -23.43 6.27
N ARG A 151 6.50 -23.17 5.07
CA ARG A 151 7.81 -22.52 4.87
C ARG A 151 7.89 -21.19 5.61
N ILE A 152 6.82 -20.41 5.56
CA ILE A 152 6.67 -19.16 6.29
C ILE A 152 6.61 -19.38 7.81
N GLY A 153 5.85 -20.37 8.30
CA GLY A 153 5.84 -20.73 9.73
C GLY A 153 7.24 -21.08 10.26
N GLU A 154 8.04 -21.79 9.47
CA GLU A 154 9.43 -22.13 9.78
C GLU A 154 10.34 -20.88 9.80
N LEU A 155 10.19 -19.96 8.84
CA LEU A 155 10.91 -18.67 8.83
C LEU A 155 10.54 -17.78 10.02
N MET A 156 9.25 -17.60 10.32
CA MET A 156 8.79 -16.75 11.43
C MET A 156 9.29 -17.27 12.79
N ALA A 157 9.23 -18.57 13.02
CA ALA A 157 9.76 -19.19 14.23
C ALA A 157 11.31 -19.05 14.33
N GLY A 158 12.01 -19.15 13.19
CA GLY A 158 13.46 -18.96 13.12
C GLY A 158 13.91 -17.51 13.31
N LEU A 159 13.15 -16.55 12.77
CA LEU A 159 13.40 -15.11 12.87
C LEU A 159 13.18 -14.63 14.30
N SER A 160 12.03 -14.96 14.91
CA SER A 160 11.72 -14.65 16.31
C SER A 160 12.80 -15.15 17.27
N LYS A 161 13.31 -16.38 17.06
CA LYS A 161 14.41 -16.95 17.83
C LYS A 161 15.77 -16.30 17.57
N SER A 162 16.00 -15.78 16.37
CA SER A 162 17.25 -15.07 16.01
C SER A 162 17.29 -13.64 16.56
N MET A 163 16.13 -13.04 16.88
CA MET A 163 16.01 -11.65 17.31
C MET A 163 15.70 -11.47 18.81
N SER A 164 15.52 -12.55 19.58
CA SER A 164 15.28 -12.46 21.02
C SER A 164 16.48 -11.85 21.77
N GLY A 165 16.38 -10.57 22.12
CA GLY A 165 17.41 -9.83 22.89
C GLY A 165 17.83 -8.46 22.35
N PHE A 166 17.12 -7.87 21.39
CA PHE A 166 17.44 -6.56 20.82
C PHE A 166 16.24 -5.59 20.85
N GLU A 167 16.30 -4.54 21.68
CA GLU A 167 15.19 -3.58 21.86
C GLU A 167 14.99 -2.63 20.65
N GLU A 168 16.06 -2.32 19.89
CA GLU A 168 16.00 -1.36 18.77
C GLU A 168 15.32 -1.90 17.49
N ILE A 169 14.87 -3.16 17.47
CA ILE A 169 14.42 -3.84 16.24
C ILE A 169 12.98 -4.38 16.29
N ASP A 170 12.22 -4.16 17.37
CA ASP A 170 10.88 -4.73 17.51
C ASP A 170 9.92 -4.25 16.39
N GLN A 171 10.03 -3.00 15.92
CA GLN A 171 9.21 -2.51 14.81
C GLN A 171 9.58 -3.17 13.45
N PRO A 172 10.84 -3.13 12.95
CA PRO A 172 11.18 -3.86 11.72
C PRO A 172 10.88 -5.36 11.79
N LEU A 173 10.98 -5.99 12.97
CA LEU A 173 10.56 -7.38 13.17
C LEU A 173 9.05 -7.54 12.99
N GLN A 174 8.22 -6.68 13.57
CA GLN A 174 6.77 -6.70 13.36
C GLN A 174 6.43 -6.52 11.88
N GLU A 175 7.01 -5.52 11.21
CA GLU A 175 6.79 -5.26 9.78
C GLU A 175 7.15 -6.48 8.91
N VAL A 176 8.26 -7.17 9.19
CA VAL A 176 8.65 -8.42 8.48
C VAL A 176 7.71 -9.58 8.80
N MET A 177 7.27 -9.72 10.06
CA MET A 177 6.35 -10.79 10.48
C MET A 177 4.98 -10.63 9.82
N GLU A 178 4.40 -9.43 9.86
CA GLU A 178 3.14 -9.09 9.14
C GLU A 178 3.25 -9.39 7.65
N ARG A 179 4.41 -9.07 7.03
CA ARG A 179 4.67 -9.34 5.61
C ARG A 179 4.69 -10.83 5.30
N LEU A 180 5.31 -11.63 6.15
CA LEU A 180 5.34 -13.09 6.03
C LEU A 180 3.95 -13.70 6.28
N GLU A 181 3.20 -13.26 7.29
CA GLU A 181 1.82 -13.71 7.51
C GLU A 181 0.90 -13.40 6.32
N GLY A 182 1.06 -12.22 5.70
CA GLY A 182 0.36 -11.84 4.47
C GLY A 182 0.61 -12.82 3.32
N MET A 183 1.87 -13.19 3.07
CA MET A 183 2.23 -14.20 2.06
C MET A 183 1.63 -15.59 2.36
N ALA A 184 1.53 -15.96 3.64
CA ALA A 184 0.91 -17.23 4.07
C ALA A 184 -0.63 -17.23 3.98
N ALA A 185 -1.25 -16.04 3.82
CA ALA A 185 -2.68 -15.86 3.63
C ALA A 185 -3.06 -15.71 2.14
N SER A 186 -2.29 -14.96 1.35
CA SER A 186 -2.54 -14.77 -0.09
C SER A 186 -2.08 -15.96 -0.94
N GLY A 187 -1.02 -16.65 -0.54
CA GLY A 187 -0.34 -17.64 -1.36
C GLY A 187 0.68 -17.05 -2.35
N GLU A 188 0.89 -15.74 -2.34
CA GLU A 188 1.89 -15.06 -3.19
C GLU A 188 3.28 -15.13 -2.53
N GLU A 189 4.29 -15.56 -3.30
CA GLU A 189 5.65 -15.76 -2.78
C GLU A 189 6.60 -14.61 -3.14
N ASN A 190 7.08 -13.88 -2.13
CA ASN A 190 8.22 -12.96 -2.27
C ASN A 190 9.53 -13.71 -1.96
N THR A 191 10.15 -14.26 -3.00
CA THR A 191 11.38 -15.06 -2.89
C THR A 191 12.59 -14.27 -2.37
N GLU A 192 12.71 -12.99 -2.75
CA GLU A 192 13.85 -12.15 -2.32
C GLU A 192 13.77 -11.85 -0.81
N LEU A 193 12.59 -11.54 -0.28
CA LEU A 193 12.37 -11.38 1.15
C LEU A 193 12.64 -12.67 1.93
N MET A 194 12.17 -13.82 1.42
CA MET A 194 12.42 -15.12 2.07
C MET A 194 13.91 -15.47 2.10
N ASP A 195 14.69 -15.12 1.07
CA ASP A 195 16.15 -15.27 1.07
C ASP A 195 16.82 -14.29 2.05
N SER A 196 16.42 -13.02 2.09
CA SER A 196 16.98 -12.03 3.03
C SER A 196 16.75 -12.43 4.49
N VAL A 197 15.52 -12.83 4.85
CA VAL A 197 15.18 -13.38 6.19
C VAL A 197 16.01 -14.61 6.51
N LYS A 198 16.14 -15.55 5.56
CA LYS A 198 16.93 -16.77 5.76
C LYS A 198 18.43 -16.47 5.93
N ARG A 199 19.00 -15.56 5.13
CA ARG A 199 20.42 -15.15 5.23
C ARG A 199 20.72 -14.44 6.53
N PHE A 200 19.76 -13.68 7.09
CA PHE A 200 19.86 -13.16 8.45
C PHE A 200 19.85 -14.30 9.50
N MET A 201 18.92 -15.25 9.42
CA MET A 201 18.89 -16.43 10.30
C MET A 201 20.18 -17.28 10.23
N ASP A 202 20.73 -17.48 9.03
CA ASP A 202 21.99 -18.17 8.75
C ASP A 202 23.23 -17.32 9.11
N ARG A 203 23.05 -16.12 9.71
CA ARG A 203 24.09 -15.17 10.15
C ARG A 203 25.01 -14.64 9.04
N GLN A 204 24.51 -14.63 7.80
CA GLN A 204 25.17 -14.04 6.64
C GLN A 204 24.88 -12.54 6.48
N LEU A 205 23.88 -12.01 7.20
CA LEU A 205 23.61 -10.59 7.38
C LEU A 205 23.71 -10.25 8.87
N SER A 206 24.34 -9.14 9.22
CA SER A 206 24.17 -8.56 10.55
C SER A 206 22.81 -7.89 10.70
N VAL A 207 22.40 -7.61 11.94
CA VAL A 207 21.20 -6.83 12.27
C VAL A 207 21.08 -5.55 11.45
N LYS A 208 22.16 -4.76 11.34
CA LYS A 208 22.12 -3.46 10.64
C LYS A 208 22.02 -3.61 9.13
N GLU A 209 22.62 -4.66 8.56
CA GLU A 209 22.50 -4.97 7.13
C GLU A 209 21.09 -5.48 6.80
N PHE A 210 20.51 -6.35 7.64
CA PHE A 210 19.14 -6.85 7.46
C PHE A 210 18.09 -5.73 7.56
N ILE A 211 18.22 -4.81 8.54
CA ILE A 211 17.34 -3.62 8.64
C ILE A 211 17.50 -2.71 7.41
N ALA A 212 18.72 -2.53 6.90
CA ALA A 212 18.95 -1.72 5.71
C ALA A 212 18.38 -2.38 4.44
N ASP A 213 18.54 -3.70 4.29
CA ASP A 213 18.01 -4.49 3.17
C ASP A 213 16.47 -4.46 3.19
N TRP A 214 15.85 -4.65 4.36
CA TRP A 214 14.41 -4.47 4.58
C TRP A 214 13.95 -3.07 4.14
N ASN A 215 14.52 -2.01 4.73
CA ASN A 215 14.09 -0.63 4.48
C ASN A 215 14.33 -0.17 3.03
N THR A 216 15.29 -0.74 2.30
CA THR A 216 15.63 -0.29 0.94
C THR A 216 15.01 -1.12 -0.19
N LYS A 217 14.68 -2.40 0.05
CA LYS A 217 14.15 -3.30 -0.99
C LYS A 217 12.75 -3.82 -0.75
N HIS A 218 12.40 -4.08 0.51
CA HIS A 218 11.22 -4.89 0.85
C HIS A 218 10.10 -4.06 1.48
N LYS A 219 10.46 -3.04 2.27
CA LYS A 219 9.53 -2.04 2.81
C LYS A 219 8.81 -1.23 1.73
N ALA A 220 9.44 -1.05 0.57
CA ALA A 220 8.88 -0.37 -0.61
C ALA A 220 8.25 -1.32 -1.65
N GLY A 221 8.04 -2.60 -1.34
CA GLY A 221 7.70 -3.63 -2.32
C GLY A 221 6.48 -4.50 -1.98
N SER A 222 5.37 -4.26 -2.69
CA SER A 222 4.15 -5.08 -2.82
C SER A 222 3.26 -5.38 -1.59
N VAL A 223 2.92 -4.35 -0.81
CA VAL A 223 1.46 -4.09 -0.76
C VAL A 223 1.09 -3.64 -2.17
N SER A 224 0.03 -4.19 -2.77
CA SER A 224 -0.47 -3.69 -4.05
C SER A 224 -0.68 -2.18 -3.93
N GLY A 225 0.04 -1.37 -4.73
CA GLY A 225 -0.21 0.08 -4.75
C GLY A 225 -1.71 0.30 -4.96
N PRO A 226 -2.37 1.11 -4.13
CA PRO A 226 -3.80 0.98 -3.88
C PRO A 226 -4.60 1.07 -5.18
N ASP A 227 -5.63 0.22 -5.31
CA ASP A 227 -6.41 0.15 -6.54
C ASP A 227 -7.32 1.38 -6.67
N PHE A 228 -6.75 2.41 -7.29
CA PHE A 228 -7.44 3.65 -7.61
C PHE A 228 -8.69 3.45 -8.47
N SER A 229 -8.90 2.31 -9.13
CA SER A 229 -10.16 2.04 -9.83
C SER A 229 -11.33 1.79 -8.87
N ILE A 230 -11.09 1.06 -7.77
CA ILE A 230 -12.08 0.83 -6.72
C ILE A 230 -12.45 2.15 -6.05
N TRP A 231 -11.44 2.92 -5.61
CA TRP A 231 -11.66 4.22 -4.99
C TRP A 231 -12.25 5.25 -5.96
N ALA A 232 -11.92 5.21 -7.26
CA ALA A 232 -12.56 6.07 -8.25
C ALA A 232 -14.06 5.75 -8.38
N ASP A 233 -14.45 4.47 -8.47
CA ASP A 233 -15.87 4.10 -8.51
C ASP A 233 -16.60 4.43 -7.19
N ASP A 234 -16.02 4.19 -6.01
CA ASP A 234 -16.58 4.63 -4.71
C ASP A 234 -16.87 6.15 -4.70
N LEU A 235 -15.92 6.96 -5.17
CA LEU A 235 -16.06 8.42 -5.24
C LEU A 235 -17.09 8.86 -6.30
N LYS A 236 -17.22 8.11 -7.41
CA LYS A 236 -18.14 8.34 -8.52
C LYS A 236 -19.60 8.07 -8.13
N TYR A 237 -19.84 7.06 -7.29
CA TYR A 237 -21.14 6.85 -6.63
C TYR A 237 -21.37 7.80 -5.45
N GLY A 238 -20.30 8.45 -4.98
CA GLY A 238 -20.35 9.46 -3.92
C GLY A 238 -20.47 8.84 -2.53
N ASP A 239 -19.91 7.65 -2.35
CA ASP A 239 -19.93 6.87 -1.10
C ASP A 239 -18.95 7.31 -0.01
N PRO A 240 -17.71 7.77 -0.26
CA PRO A 240 -16.83 8.20 0.83
C PRO A 240 -17.31 9.50 1.48
N VAL A 241 -17.13 9.64 2.79
CA VAL A 241 -17.21 10.92 3.52
C VAL A 241 -15.83 11.55 3.48
N LEU A 242 -15.75 12.72 2.85
CA LEU A 242 -14.48 13.39 2.58
C LEU A 242 -14.16 14.39 3.68
N PHE A 243 -13.08 14.18 4.40
CA PHE A 243 -12.56 15.11 5.39
C PHE A 243 -11.38 15.89 4.79
N LEU A 244 -11.63 17.16 4.46
CA LEU A 244 -10.72 18.04 3.72
C LEU A 244 -9.96 18.96 4.67
N GLY A 245 -8.65 18.71 4.78
CA GLY A 245 -7.81 19.28 5.83
C GLY A 245 -7.08 20.58 5.52
N SER A 246 -6.28 20.99 6.51
CA SER A 246 -5.51 22.24 6.59
C SER A 246 -4.25 22.29 5.72
N GLN A 247 -3.81 21.15 5.17
CA GLN A 247 -2.63 21.03 4.30
C GLN A 247 -2.98 21.05 2.80
N LEU A 248 -4.27 20.96 2.43
CA LEU A 248 -4.72 21.01 1.03
C LEU A 248 -4.22 22.29 0.35
N THR A 249 -3.42 22.16 -0.71
CA THR A 249 -2.61 23.29 -1.15
C THR A 249 -3.42 24.33 -1.93
N ARG A 250 -3.08 25.58 -1.62
CA ARG A 250 -3.55 26.82 -2.23
C ARG A 250 -2.31 27.54 -2.70
N THR A 251 -2.29 28.16 -3.87
CA THR A 251 -1.10 28.89 -4.33
C THR A 251 -1.27 30.40 -4.24
N VAL A 252 -0.28 31.05 -3.65
CA VAL A 252 -0.08 32.50 -3.74
C VAL A 252 1.28 32.70 -4.36
N GLN A 253 1.32 33.25 -5.58
CA GLN A 253 2.56 33.42 -6.37
C GLN A 253 3.31 32.09 -6.58
N ASN A 254 2.56 31.00 -6.82
CA ASN A 254 3.03 29.62 -6.98
C ASN A 254 3.63 28.94 -5.73
N GLU A 255 3.74 29.63 -4.59
CA GLU A 255 4.05 29.00 -3.30
C GLU A 255 2.79 28.43 -2.64
N ALA A 256 2.91 27.25 -2.02
CA ALA A 256 1.85 26.62 -1.24
C ALA A 256 1.47 27.44 0.02
N LEU A 257 0.18 27.45 0.35
CA LEU A 257 -0.42 28.21 1.45
C LEU A 257 -1.30 27.28 2.31
N THR A 258 -0.64 26.39 3.07
CA THR A 258 -1.26 25.61 4.15
C THR A 258 -1.59 26.50 5.36
N HIS A 259 -2.30 26.00 6.37
CA HIS A 259 -2.62 26.80 7.56
C HIS A 259 -1.38 27.33 8.31
N ARG A 260 -0.27 26.57 8.36
CA ARG A 260 1.00 27.05 8.96
C ARG A 260 1.68 28.13 8.14
N ILE A 261 1.81 27.95 6.82
CA ILE A 261 2.42 28.96 5.94
C ILE A 261 1.58 30.25 5.92
N LEU A 262 0.26 30.11 5.96
CA LEU A 262 -0.70 31.21 6.13
C LEU A 262 -0.47 31.93 7.46
N ALA A 263 -0.39 31.21 8.58
CA ALA A 263 -0.10 31.78 9.89
C ALA A 263 1.25 32.52 9.90
N ARG A 264 2.33 31.90 9.42
CA ARG A 264 3.66 32.53 9.30
C ARG A 264 3.60 33.87 8.55
N ARG A 265 2.99 33.88 7.36
CA ARG A 265 2.79 35.08 6.54
C ARG A 265 1.91 36.14 7.20
N LEU A 266 0.88 35.74 7.95
CA LEU A 266 0.04 36.67 8.73
C LEU A 266 0.85 37.31 9.87
N MET A 267 1.64 36.52 10.59
CA MET A 267 2.51 36.97 11.69
C MET A 267 3.56 38.00 11.20
N GLU A 268 4.22 37.69 10.08
CA GLU A 268 5.15 38.59 9.36
C GLU A 268 4.45 39.90 8.96
N ARG A 269 3.33 39.82 8.24
CA ARG A 269 2.55 40.98 7.74
C ARG A 269 2.02 41.86 8.87
N MET A 270 1.73 41.29 10.03
CA MET A 270 1.28 42.02 11.22
C MET A 270 2.43 42.59 12.07
N ARG A 271 3.68 42.15 11.83
CA ARG A 271 4.90 42.43 12.62
C ARG A 271 4.83 41.93 14.07
N LEU A 272 4.25 40.75 14.25
CA LEU A 272 4.18 40.06 15.53
C LEU A 272 5.48 39.30 15.82
N LYS A 273 5.65 38.80 17.05
CA LYS A 273 6.77 37.92 17.41
C LYS A 273 6.28 36.49 17.51
N ASN A 274 7.09 35.53 17.06
CA ASN A 274 6.90 34.14 17.48
C ASN A 274 7.20 34.05 18.99
N THR A 275 6.20 33.68 19.78
CA THR A 275 6.28 33.51 21.24
C THR A 275 6.69 32.10 21.66
N THR A 276 6.75 31.19 20.68
CA THR A 276 6.88 29.74 20.83
C THR A 276 7.88 29.18 19.79
N PRO A 277 9.07 29.79 19.61
CA PRO A 277 10.00 29.46 18.51
C PRO A 277 10.44 27.99 18.51
N ASP A 278 10.54 27.37 19.70
CA ASP A 278 10.93 25.96 19.88
C ASP A 278 9.87 24.97 19.37
N ARG A 279 8.67 25.45 18.98
CA ARG A 279 7.58 24.66 18.38
C ARG A 279 7.51 24.76 16.85
N GLY A 280 8.39 25.56 16.21
CA GLY A 280 8.44 25.71 14.76
C GLY A 280 7.57 26.86 14.22
N GLU A 281 6.80 26.59 13.15
CA GLU A 281 5.93 27.60 12.53
C GLU A 281 4.70 27.89 13.41
N PRO A 282 4.28 29.16 13.55
CA PRO A 282 3.18 29.56 14.44
C PRO A 282 1.83 29.03 13.94
N SER A 283 0.89 28.80 14.84
CA SER A 283 -0.51 28.50 14.49
C SER A 283 -1.37 29.77 14.36
N LEU A 284 -2.53 29.64 13.70
CA LEU A 284 -3.50 30.73 13.60
C LEU A 284 -4.07 31.14 14.98
N ALA A 285 -4.14 30.20 15.93
CA ALA A 285 -4.62 30.46 17.30
C ALA A 285 -3.62 31.29 18.12
N GLU A 286 -2.31 31.03 17.98
CA GLU A 286 -1.26 31.82 18.63
C GLU A 286 -1.25 33.28 18.14
N ILE A 287 -1.54 33.50 16.84
CA ILE A 287 -1.67 34.84 16.25
C ILE A 287 -2.93 35.55 16.75
N ALA A 288 -4.03 34.81 16.96
CA ALA A 288 -5.27 35.35 17.50
C ALA A 288 -5.13 35.87 18.93
N HIS A 289 -4.29 35.24 19.76
CA HIS A 289 -3.95 35.77 21.10
C HIS A 289 -3.19 37.09 21.07
N GLN A 290 -2.44 37.38 19.98
CA GLN A 290 -1.65 38.61 19.84
C GLN A 290 -2.37 39.75 19.08
N THR A 291 -3.54 39.50 18.47
CA THR A 291 -4.16 40.45 17.50
C THR A 291 -5.67 40.62 17.71
N PRO A 292 -6.20 41.87 17.71
CA PRO A 292 -7.65 42.09 17.74
C PRO A 292 -8.38 41.37 16.60
N ARG A 293 -9.41 40.59 16.93
CA ARG A 293 -10.14 39.69 16.00
C ARG A 293 -10.44 40.31 14.63
N VAL A 294 -10.98 41.52 14.58
CA VAL A 294 -11.31 42.23 13.32
C VAL A 294 -10.08 42.47 12.44
N ARG A 295 -8.91 42.75 13.02
CA ARG A 295 -7.65 42.87 12.26
C ARG A 295 -7.17 41.51 11.75
N LEU A 296 -7.29 40.45 12.55
CA LEU A 296 -6.95 39.09 12.12
C LEU A 296 -7.83 38.64 10.97
N LEU A 297 -9.16 38.71 11.11
CA LEU A 297 -10.11 38.30 10.06
C LEU A 297 -9.92 39.11 8.78
N ARG A 298 -9.67 40.42 8.88
CA ARG A 298 -9.38 41.23 7.68
C ARG A 298 -8.08 40.82 6.99
N THR A 299 -6.98 40.61 7.71
CA THR A 299 -5.72 40.22 7.06
C THR A 299 -5.73 38.75 6.60
N LEU A 300 -6.51 37.87 7.24
CA LEU A 300 -6.84 36.54 6.74
C LEU A 300 -7.56 36.63 5.39
N TYR A 301 -8.67 37.38 5.31
CA TYR A 301 -9.38 37.63 4.06
C TYR A 301 -8.49 38.25 2.98
N GLU A 302 -7.65 39.25 3.33
CA GLU A 302 -6.69 39.86 2.41
C GLU A 302 -5.64 38.87 1.87
N ALA A 303 -5.30 37.81 2.63
CA ALA A 303 -4.37 36.76 2.20
C ALA A 303 -5.09 35.67 1.37
N LEU A 304 -6.33 35.33 1.73
CA LEU A 304 -7.16 34.39 1.00
C LEU A 304 -7.59 34.94 -0.37
N SER A 305 -7.97 36.22 -0.45
CA SER A 305 -8.32 36.90 -1.71
C SER A 305 -7.15 37.00 -2.71
N GLN A 306 -5.92 36.70 -2.28
CA GLN A 306 -4.72 36.66 -3.11
C GLN A 306 -4.31 35.23 -3.50
N ALA A 307 -4.96 34.22 -2.93
CA ALA A 307 -4.73 32.82 -3.24
C ALA A 307 -5.48 32.38 -4.51
N LYS A 308 -5.03 31.25 -5.05
CA LYS A 308 -5.72 30.48 -6.08
C LYS A 308 -5.88 29.04 -5.58
N PRO A 309 -6.95 28.32 -5.96
CA PRO A 309 -7.02 26.89 -5.77
C PRO A 309 -5.89 26.21 -6.55
N ASN A 310 -5.09 25.39 -5.87
CA ASN A 310 -4.02 24.57 -6.47
C ASN A 310 -4.38 23.09 -6.39
N ALA A 311 -5.66 22.78 -6.50
CA ALA A 311 -6.21 21.48 -6.14
C ALA A 311 -6.87 20.80 -7.36
N PRO A 312 -6.16 19.87 -8.04
CA PRO A 312 -6.79 18.86 -8.90
C PRO A 312 -7.95 18.17 -8.18
N LEU A 313 -7.83 17.99 -6.85
CA LEU A 313 -8.89 17.50 -5.98
C LEU A 313 -10.19 18.32 -6.10
N TYR A 314 -10.17 19.65 -6.05
CA TYR A 314 -11.42 20.44 -6.13
C TYR A 314 -12.06 20.35 -7.52
N ALA A 315 -11.27 20.24 -8.60
CA ALA A 315 -11.78 20.01 -9.94
C ALA A 315 -12.41 18.61 -10.08
N LEU A 316 -11.75 17.57 -9.54
CA LEU A 316 -12.27 16.21 -9.49
C LEU A 316 -13.59 16.15 -8.70
N LEU A 317 -13.62 16.69 -7.48
CA LEU A 317 -14.81 16.70 -6.63
C LEU A 317 -15.97 17.50 -7.23
N ALA A 318 -15.70 18.56 -8.00
CA ALA A 318 -16.74 19.29 -8.72
C ALA A 318 -17.27 18.53 -9.95
N ARG A 319 -16.43 17.72 -10.60
CA ARG A 319 -16.82 16.83 -11.70
C ARG A 319 -17.68 15.65 -11.27
N ILE A 320 -17.66 15.22 -10.01
CA ILE A 320 -18.53 14.13 -9.51
C ILE A 320 -20.01 14.50 -9.71
N ALA A 321 -20.79 13.56 -10.24
CA ALA A 321 -22.22 13.76 -10.53
C ALA A 321 -23.14 13.48 -9.34
N GLN A 322 -22.70 12.64 -8.39
CA GLN A 322 -23.47 12.27 -7.21
C GLN A 322 -23.26 13.26 -6.04
N PRO A 323 -24.23 13.39 -5.10
CA PRO A 323 -24.10 14.30 -3.98
C PRO A 323 -23.07 13.81 -2.96
N LEU A 324 -21.99 14.57 -2.79
CA LEU A 324 -20.92 14.25 -1.84
C LEU A 324 -21.28 14.71 -0.41
N LEU A 325 -20.71 14.05 0.60
CA LEU A 325 -20.70 14.55 1.98
C LEU A 325 -19.27 14.93 2.36
N ILE A 326 -19.05 16.23 2.55
CA ILE A 326 -17.74 16.84 2.71
C ILE A 326 -17.69 17.61 4.03
N ILE A 327 -16.67 17.36 4.84
CA ILE A 327 -16.32 18.14 6.03
C ILE A 327 -15.02 18.89 5.68
N SER A 328 -14.94 20.18 5.97
CA SER A 328 -13.78 20.99 5.58
C SER A 328 -13.36 21.96 6.69
N THR A 329 -12.06 21.95 7.01
CA THR A 329 -11.43 22.91 7.92
C THR A 329 -11.00 24.20 7.22
N ALA A 330 -11.26 24.35 5.92
CA ALA A 330 -10.65 25.36 5.07
C ALA A 330 -11.50 26.63 4.92
N TYR A 331 -10.92 27.79 5.24
CA TYR A 331 -11.64 29.08 5.37
C TYR A 331 -12.02 29.81 4.04
N ASP A 332 -11.78 29.25 2.85
CA ASP A 332 -12.04 29.88 1.54
C ASP A 332 -13.11 29.09 0.75
N GLU A 333 -13.84 29.76 -0.13
CA GLU A 333 -15.00 29.21 -0.85
C GLU A 333 -14.62 28.45 -2.13
N PHE A 334 -13.46 27.78 -2.17
CA PHE A 334 -12.84 27.38 -3.45
C PHE A 334 -13.45 26.11 -4.04
N LEU A 335 -13.76 25.14 -3.18
CA LEU A 335 -14.52 23.96 -3.54
C LEU A 335 -15.95 24.35 -3.93
N GLU A 336 -16.56 25.27 -3.17
CA GLU A 336 -17.85 25.88 -3.51
C GLU A 336 -17.81 26.55 -4.89
N THR A 337 -16.78 27.34 -5.19
CA THR A 337 -16.60 28.01 -6.47
C THR A 337 -16.44 27.02 -7.63
N ALA A 338 -15.67 25.94 -7.44
CA ALA A 338 -15.54 24.88 -8.45
C ALA A 338 -16.88 24.16 -8.68
N LEU A 339 -17.62 23.84 -7.62
CA LEU A 339 -18.96 23.27 -7.70
C LEU A 339 -19.95 24.23 -8.39
N GLU A 340 -19.89 25.54 -8.12
CA GLU A 340 -20.71 26.52 -8.83
C GLU A 340 -20.35 26.63 -10.32
N GLN A 341 -19.07 26.48 -10.70
CA GLN A 341 -18.64 26.49 -12.10
C GLN A 341 -19.15 25.25 -12.87
N GLU A 342 -19.04 24.05 -12.27
CA GLU A 342 -19.63 22.80 -12.79
C GLU A 342 -21.17 22.74 -12.62
N GLY A 343 -21.81 23.81 -12.14
CA GLY A 343 -23.27 23.90 -11.98
C GLY A 343 -23.87 22.93 -10.96
N ARG A 344 -23.04 22.37 -10.06
CA ARG A 344 -23.46 21.42 -9.04
C ARG A 344 -24.30 22.11 -7.95
N LYS A 345 -25.33 21.42 -7.49
CA LYS A 345 -26.06 21.82 -6.28
C LYS A 345 -25.22 21.46 -5.06
N PHE A 346 -24.96 22.43 -4.20
CA PHE A 346 -24.50 22.17 -2.85
C PHE A 346 -25.28 22.97 -1.81
N VAL A 347 -25.23 22.47 -0.59
CA VAL A 347 -25.69 23.15 0.62
C VAL A 347 -24.53 23.19 1.58
N ARG A 348 -24.23 24.41 2.02
CA ARG A 348 -23.07 24.71 2.85
C ARG A 348 -23.56 24.98 4.26
N ILE A 349 -23.02 24.24 5.21
CA ILE A 349 -23.40 24.28 6.61
C ILE A 349 -22.26 24.93 7.39
N THR A 350 -22.55 25.99 8.13
CA THR A 350 -21.59 26.71 8.98
C THR A 350 -22.08 26.80 10.43
N PRO A 351 -21.18 26.80 11.43
CA PRO A 351 -21.52 27.12 12.82
C PRO A 351 -22.14 28.51 12.93
N LEU A 352 -22.96 28.72 13.96
CA LEU A 352 -23.49 30.03 14.31
C LEU A 352 -22.74 30.67 15.49
N LEU A 353 -22.54 31.98 15.40
CA LEU A 353 -22.02 32.86 16.44
C LEU A 353 -23.00 34.03 16.59
N ASP A 354 -23.40 34.34 17.82
CA ASP A 354 -24.20 35.51 18.14
C ASP A 354 -23.55 36.33 19.28
N ALA A 355 -24.35 37.07 20.05
CA ALA A 355 -23.86 37.95 21.10
C ALA A 355 -23.37 37.19 22.35
N ASP A 356 -23.91 35.99 22.61
CA ASP A 356 -23.61 35.22 23.82
C ASP A 356 -22.45 34.23 23.59
N GLY A 357 -22.26 33.76 22.34
CA GLY A 357 -21.12 32.93 21.96
C GLY A 357 -21.33 32.17 20.66
N TYR A 358 -20.61 31.05 20.50
CA TYR A 358 -21.03 30.04 19.53
C TYR A 358 -22.30 29.36 20.03
N GLN A 359 -23.20 29.01 19.11
CA GLN A 359 -24.46 28.36 19.42
C GLN A 359 -24.38 26.86 19.07
N PRO A 360 -23.90 25.99 19.99
CA PRO A 360 -23.90 24.55 19.76
C PRO A 360 -25.33 24.04 19.51
N GLU A 361 -25.46 22.96 18.72
CA GLU A 361 -26.74 22.50 18.14
C GLU A 361 -27.42 23.45 17.13
N ARG A 362 -26.90 24.64 16.80
CA ARG A 362 -27.43 25.52 15.73
C ARG A 362 -26.43 25.73 14.59
N VAL A 363 -26.94 25.79 13.35
CA VAL A 363 -26.15 26.04 12.12
C VAL A 363 -26.89 26.97 11.16
N ARG A 364 -26.12 27.62 10.28
CA ARG A 364 -26.60 28.33 9.10
C ARG A 364 -26.45 27.46 7.86
N LEU A 365 -27.43 27.51 6.96
CA LEU A 365 -27.43 26.84 5.66
C LEU A 365 -27.42 27.88 4.54
N SER A 366 -26.34 27.93 3.75
CA SER A 366 -26.30 28.63 2.46
C SER A 366 -26.49 27.63 1.32
N TYR A 367 -27.43 27.88 0.42
CA TYR A 367 -27.69 27.01 -0.74
C TYR A 367 -27.10 27.61 -2.02
N ALA A 368 -26.42 26.79 -2.82
CA ALA A 368 -25.82 27.19 -4.09
C ALA A 368 -26.85 27.86 -5.02
N ARG A 369 -26.52 29.04 -5.55
CA ARG A 369 -27.36 29.85 -6.47
C ARG A 369 -28.81 30.08 -6.01
N SER A 370 -29.06 30.15 -4.70
CA SER A 370 -30.39 30.43 -4.13
C SER A 370 -30.65 31.93 -3.97
N GLU A 371 -31.82 32.40 -4.43
CA GLU A 371 -32.33 33.74 -4.10
C GLU A 371 -32.92 33.84 -2.68
N LYS A 372 -33.19 32.71 -2.02
CA LYS A 372 -33.57 32.72 -0.60
C LYS A 372 -32.38 33.18 0.26
N PRO A 373 -32.62 33.92 1.36
CA PRO A 373 -31.61 34.15 2.38
C PRO A 373 -31.18 32.84 3.05
N ASP A 374 -30.01 32.87 3.69
CA ASP A 374 -29.49 31.76 4.49
C ASP A 374 -30.49 31.33 5.59
N GLU A 375 -30.68 30.02 5.75
CA GLU A 375 -31.61 29.44 6.72
C GLU A 375 -30.86 29.08 8.03
N GLU A 376 -31.25 29.65 9.18
CA GLU A 376 -30.71 29.26 10.50
C GLU A 376 -31.61 28.25 11.19
N MET A 377 -31.06 27.13 11.69
CA MET A 377 -31.86 26.10 12.39
C MET A 377 -31.08 25.25 13.39
N GLU A 378 -31.82 24.57 14.27
CA GLU A 378 -31.31 23.49 15.12
C GLU A 378 -30.94 22.24 14.31
N TYR A 379 -30.00 21.45 14.84
CA TYR A 379 -29.58 20.15 14.30
C TYR A 379 -30.75 19.18 14.07
N LYS A 380 -31.77 19.24 14.93
CA LYS A 380 -33.00 18.44 14.85
C LYS A 380 -33.81 18.76 13.58
N GLY A 381 -33.69 19.98 13.07
CA GLY A 381 -34.34 20.44 11.83
C GLY A 381 -33.72 19.84 10.57
N LEU A 382 -32.38 19.72 10.51
CA LEU A 382 -31.63 19.21 9.36
C LEU A 382 -32.12 17.83 8.89
N SER A 383 -32.47 16.95 9.83
CA SER A 383 -32.96 15.59 9.54
C SER A 383 -34.22 15.56 8.67
N ASN A 384 -35.01 16.64 8.66
CA ASN A 384 -36.23 16.75 7.85
C ASN A 384 -35.97 17.30 6.43
N LEU A 385 -34.75 17.75 6.14
CA LEU A 385 -34.44 18.43 4.87
C LEU A 385 -34.12 17.48 3.73
N ASP A 386 -33.67 16.26 3.99
CA ASP A 386 -33.18 15.29 2.98
C ASP A 386 -32.37 15.94 1.85
N LEU A 387 -31.24 16.55 2.24
CA LEU A 387 -30.40 17.33 1.34
C LEU A 387 -29.74 16.44 0.27
N ILE A 388 -29.31 15.22 0.65
CA ILE A 388 -28.72 14.26 -0.30
C ILE A 388 -29.78 13.72 -1.28
N GLY A 389 -30.97 13.30 -0.82
CA GLY A 389 -32.02 12.82 -1.72
C GLY A 389 -32.55 13.89 -2.68
N LYS A 390 -32.46 15.17 -2.31
CA LYS A 390 -32.74 16.34 -3.18
C LYS A 390 -31.60 16.70 -4.13
N GLY A 391 -30.48 15.98 -4.06
CA GLY A 391 -29.34 16.12 -4.95
C GLY A 391 -28.35 17.22 -4.56
N TYR A 392 -28.26 17.62 -3.28
CA TYR A 392 -27.28 18.59 -2.80
C TYR A 392 -26.05 17.90 -2.20
N THR A 393 -24.87 18.20 -2.75
CA THR A 393 -23.59 17.98 -2.06
C THR A 393 -23.59 18.78 -0.75
N ILE A 394 -23.25 18.15 0.37
CA ILE A 394 -23.17 18.81 1.68
C ILE A 394 -21.73 19.20 1.95
N ILE A 395 -21.52 20.47 2.32
CA ILE A 395 -20.19 21.00 2.69
C ILE A 395 -20.28 21.58 4.10
N TYR A 396 -19.82 20.83 5.10
CA TYR A 396 -19.75 21.30 6.49
C TYR A 396 -18.42 22.02 6.73
N LYS A 397 -18.48 23.36 6.74
CA LYS A 397 -17.32 24.24 6.96
C LYS A 397 -17.15 24.44 8.47
N ILE A 398 -16.52 23.46 9.12
CA ILE A 398 -16.56 23.27 10.58
C ILE A 398 -15.97 24.44 11.39
N PHE A 399 -15.07 25.22 10.78
CA PHE A 399 -14.48 26.43 11.36
C PHE A 399 -15.05 27.73 10.77
N GLY A 400 -16.17 27.68 10.04
CA GLY A 400 -16.72 28.84 9.33
C GLY A 400 -15.94 29.19 8.06
N ILE A 401 -16.14 30.42 7.56
CA ILE A 401 -15.65 30.88 6.25
C ILE A 401 -15.24 32.35 6.36
N CYS A 402 -14.09 32.73 5.82
CA CYS A 402 -13.64 34.12 5.81
C CYS A 402 -13.98 34.78 4.47
N LYS A 403 -15.26 35.17 4.31
CA LYS A 403 -15.81 35.81 3.09
C LYS A 403 -15.94 37.33 3.22
N ASP A 404 -16.56 37.83 4.29
CA ASP A 404 -16.57 39.27 4.62
C ASP A 404 -16.23 39.51 6.10
N PRO A 405 -15.04 40.07 6.41
CA PRO A 405 -14.64 40.43 7.78
C PRO A 405 -15.55 41.43 8.51
N ALA A 406 -16.49 42.09 7.82
CA ALA A 406 -17.47 42.99 8.41
C ALA A 406 -18.80 42.32 8.80
N THR A 407 -19.14 41.16 8.22
CA THR A 407 -20.44 40.48 8.46
C THR A 407 -20.32 38.99 8.84
N ASP A 408 -19.35 38.24 8.30
CA ASP A 408 -19.04 36.87 8.72
C ASP A 408 -18.15 36.84 9.97
N SER A 409 -18.79 36.91 11.14
CA SER A 409 -18.12 36.83 12.44
C SER A 409 -17.89 35.39 12.93
N SER A 410 -18.68 34.42 12.46
CA SER A 410 -18.75 33.01 12.89
C SER A 410 -17.63 32.14 12.31
N ILE A 411 -16.38 32.53 12.58
CA ILE A 411 -15.15 31.88 12.11
C ILE A 411 -14.32 31.41 13.31
N ALA A 412 -14.13 30.10 13.48
CA ALA A 412 -13.36 29.57 14.59
C ALA A 412 -11.86 29.62 14.25
N ILE A 413 -11.12 30.50 14.91
CA ILE A 413 -9.69 30.72 14.64
C ILE A 413 -8.85 30.93 15.91
N ALA A 414 -9.45 31.45 16.98
CA ALA A 414 -8.83 31.54 18.29
C ALA A 414 -9.08 30.26 19.11
N GLU A 415 -8.19 29.97 20.06
CA GLU A 415 -8.32 28.84 20.99
C GLU A 415 -9.68 28.86 21.74
N ARG A 416 -10.11 30.06 22.18
CA ARG A 416 -11.43 30.30 22.79
C ARG A 416 -12.61 30.04 21.82
N ASP A 417 -12.42 30.17 20.51
CA ASP A 417 -13.49 29.84 19.55
C ASP A 417 -13.70 28.33 19.49
N PHE A 418 -12.60 27.56 19.36
CA PHE A 418 -12.64 26.10 19.33
C PHE A 418 -13.24 25.51 20.61
N PHE A 419 -12.93 26.08 21.78
CA PHE A 419 -13.53 25.65 23.06
C PHE A 419 -15.05 25.87 23.12
N GLN A 420 -15.57 27.01 22.64
CA GLN A 420 -17.03 27.23 22.60
C GLN A 420 -17.71 26.33 21.56
N LEU A 421 -17.10 26.20 20.38
CA LEU A 421 -17.58 25.33 19.30
C LEU A 421 -17.58 23.83 19.69
N THR A 422 -16.85 23.44 20.75
CA THR A 422 -16.75 22.05 21.23
C THR A 422 -17.11 21.84 22.70
N GLU A 423 -17.77 22.82 23.33
CA GLU A 423 -18.17 22.78 24.76
C GLU A 423 -18.94 21.49 25.09
N ASN A 424 -19.76 21.00 24.16
CA ASN A 424 -20.16 19.60 24.09
C ASN A 424 -19.65 18.97 22.79
N ARG A 425 -18.51 18.26 22.84
CA ARG A 425 -17.92 17.56 21.67
C ARG A 425 -18.89 16.62 20.95
N LYS A 426 -19.85 16.01 21.67
CA LYS A 426 -20.86 15.13 21.08
C LYS A 426 -21.84 15.88 20.17
N ASN A 427 -21.89 17.21 20.29
CA ASN A 427 -22.67 18.12 19.48
C ASN A 427 -21.81 18.87 18.44
N LEU A 428 -20.59 18.41 18.15
CA LEU A 428 -19.75 19.02 17.09
C LEU A 428 -20.22 18.65 15.67
N PHE A 429 -20.93 17.53 15.52
CA PHE A 429 -21.54 17.12 14.26
C PHE A 429 -23.05 16.98 14.43
N PRO A 430 -23.89 17.51 13.52
CA PRO A 430 -25.32 17.25 13.54
C PRO A 430 -25.64 15.77 13.34
N ASP A 431 -26.69 15.26 13.99
CA ASP A 431 -27.07 13.83 13.89
C ASP A 431 -27.45 13.41 12.46
N TYR A 432 -27.93 14.36 11.66
CA TYR A 432 -28.13 14.22 10.22
C TYR A 432 -26.81 13.89 9.47
N LEU A 433 -25.66 14.37 9.93
CA LEU A 433 -24.35 13.99 9.42
C LEU A 433 -23.84 12.71 10.11
N LYS A 434 -23.94 12.61 11.45
CA LYS A 434 -23.50 11.42 12.21
C LYS A 434 -24.08 10.11 11.67
N SER A 435 -25.37 10.12 11.33
CA SER A 435 -26.07 8.97 10.74
C SER A 435 -25.46 8.46 9.44
N ARG A 436 -24.75 9.32 8.69
CA ARG A 436 -24.09 8.99 7.43
C ARG A 436 -22.63 8.53 7.61
N PHE A 437 -21.97 8.89 8.72
CA PHE A 437 -20.59 8.46 9.01
C PHE A 437 -20.46 6.96 9.31
N ARG A 438 -21.57 6.29 9.67
CA ARG A 438 -21.59 4.90 10.16
C ARG A 438 -21.53 3.83 9.06
N SER A 439 -21.95 4.16 7.85
CA SER A 439 -22.16 3.19 6.75
C SER A 439 -21.46 3.61 5.46
N ARG A 440 -20.39 4.40 5.58
CA ARG A 440 -19.63 5.01 4.48
C ARG A 440 -18.14 5.01 4.83
N PRO A 441 -17.23 4.79 3.86
CA PRO A 441 -15.80 5.01 4.09
C PRO A 441 -15.54 6.44 4.59
N LEU A 442 -14.57 6.63 5.48
CA LEU A 442 -14.06 7.96 5.82
C LEU A 442 -12.70 8.15 5.13
N TRP A 443 -12.51 9.26 4.41
CA TRP A 443 -11.23 9.59 3.78
C TRP A 443 -10.72 10.94 4.30
N PHE A 444 -9.56 10.94 4.93
CA PHE A 444 -8.85 12.14 5.38
C PHE A 444 -7.86 12.58 4.29
N LEU A 445 -8.13 13.73 3.66
CA LEU A 445 -7.36 14.26 2.54
C LEU A 445 -6.65 15.56 2.95
N GLY A 446 -5.31 15.53 3.00
CA GLY A 446 -4.49 16.70 3.36
C GLY A 446 -4.69 17.15 4.80
N TYR A 447 -4.81 16.19 5.71
CA TYR A 447 -5.20 16.41 7.08
C TYR A 447 -4.26 15.74 8.08
N ARG A 448 -3.53 16.55 8.85
CA ARG A 448 -2.58 16.09 9.87
C ARG A 448 -3.08 16.42 11.27
N PRO A 449 -3.00 15.48 12.24
CA PRO A 449 -3.38 15.68 13.64
C PRO A 449 -2.33 16.49 14.43
N GLU A 450 -1.77 17.56 13.85
CA GLU A 450 -0.66 18.34 14.41
C GLU A 450 -1.11 19.14 15.64
N GLU A 451 -2.14 19.97 15.48
CA GLU A 451 -2.64 20.83 16.55
C GLU A 451 -3.62 20.07 17.47
N TRP A 452 -3.95 20.67 18.62
CA TRP A 452 -4.89 20.05 19.56
C TRP A 452 -6.32 20.02 19.01
N GLN A 453 -6.74 21.07 18.29
CA GLN A 453 -8.07 21.11 17.70
C GLN A 453 -8.24 20.06 16.60
N ASP A 454 -7.18 19.74 15.85
CA ASP A 454 -7.24 18.72 14.81
C ASP A 454 -7.41 17.31 15.40
N ARG A 455 -6.65 16.99 16.44
CA ARG A 455 -6.82 15.75 17.21
C ARG A 455 -8.22 15.62 17.79
N MET A 456 -8.79 16.72 18.27
CA MET A 456 -10.18 16.80 18.77
C MET A 456 -11.24 16.63 17.67
N LEU A 457 -11.04 17.15 16.46
CA LEU A 457 -11.97 16.93 15.33
C LEU A 457 -12.01 15.44 14.96
N THR A 458 -10.84 14.78 14.91
CA THR A 458 -10.74 13.34 14.66
C THR A 458 -11.44 12.53 15.75
N ASP A 459 -11.15 12.83 17.03
CA ASP A 459 -11.79 12.20 18.19
C ASP A 459 -13.32 12.24 18.09
N ALA A 460 -13.88 13.43 17.85
CA ALA A 460 -15.33 13.63 17.73
C ALA A 460 -15.95 12.97 16.47
N LEU A 461 -15.23 12.93 15.35
CA LEU A 461 -15.71 12.30 14.11
C LEU A 461 -15.74 10.78 14.23
N LEU A 462 -14.65 10.19 14.75
CA LEU A 462 -14.54 8.75 14.92
C LEU A 462 -15.43 8.26 16.06
N ASP A 463 -15.61 9.02 17.14
CA ASP A 463 -16.63 8.71 18.16
C ASP A 463 -18.05 8.76 17.61
N ALA A 464 -18.37 9.73 16.73
CA ALA A 464 -19.66 9.76 16.03
C ALA A 464 -19.90 8.55 15.09
N ARG A 465 -18.81 7.94 14.56
CA ARG A 465 -18.85 6.70 13.76
C ARG A 465 -19.01 5.42 14.60
N LYS A 466 -18.63 5.40 15.89
CA LYS A 466 -18.62 4.18 16.75
C LYS A 466 -20.00 3.55 16.98
N MET A 467 -20.48 2.73 16.04
CA MET A 467 -21.37 1.60 16.28
C MET A 467 -21.11 0.46 15.27
N GLY A 468 -20.22 -0.46 15.63
CA GLY A 468 -20.24 -1.85 15.13
C GLY A 468 -19.47 -2.18 13.85
N ASP A 469 -18.97 -1.22 13.09
CA ASP A 469 -18.21 -1.46 11.86
C ASP A 469 -16.69 -1.33 12.07
N ALA A 470 -15.93 -2.29 11.55
CA ALA A 470 -14.47 -2.36 11.60
C ALA A 470 -13.79 -1.96 10.28
N SER A 471 -14.56 -1.58 9.25
CA SER A 471 -14.04 -1.11 7.96
C SER A 471 -13.06 0.05 8.14
N PRO A 472 -11.85 -0.03 7.54
CA PRO A 472 -10.81 0.98 7.72
C PRO A 472 -11.26 2.38 7.26
N PHE A 473 -10.52 3.39 7.69
CA PHE A 473 -10.58 4.73 7.10
C PHE A 473 -9.26 5.02 6.37
N LEU A 474 -9.34 5.80 5.29
CA LEU A 474 -8.20 6.15 4.46
C LEU A 474 -7.58 7.46 4.95
N VAL A 475 -6.26 7.52 5.06
CA VAL A 475 -5.49 8.74 5.32
C VAL A 475 -4.52 8.96 4.16
N VAL A 476 -4.70 10.07 3.44
CA VAL A 476 -3.84 10.47 2.32
C VAL A 476 -2.85 11.50 2.81
N ASP A 477 -1.62 11.04 3.08
CA ASP A 477 -0.50 11.85 3.52
C ASP A 477 0.83 11.24 3.09
N LYS A 478 1.73 12.06 2.55
CA LYS A 478 3.07 11.69 2.09
C LYS A 478 4.13 11.66 3.18
N ASP A 479 4.00 12.52 4.19
CA ASP A 479 5.03 12.75 5.21
C ASP A 479 4.47 12.48 6.62
N MET A 480 3.81 11.31 6.79
CA MET A 480 3.26 10.90 8.08
C MET A 480 4.37 10.55 9.06
N ASP A 481 4.50 11.32 10.14
CA ASP A 481 5.49 11.07 11.19
C ASP A 481 5.03 10.02 12.21
N ASP A 482 5.96 9.55 13.06
CA ASP A 482 5.72 8.51 14.07
C ASP A 482 4.60 8.87 15.06
N PHE A 483 4.44 10.16 15.39
CA PHE A 483 3.37 10.63 16.29
C PHE A 483 2.01 10.59 15.59
N GLN A 484 1.95 10.99 14.32
CA GLN A 484 0.74 10.90 13.50
C GLN A 484 0.32 9.43 13.29
N ASN A 485 1.28 8.56 12.96
CA ASN A 485 1.08 7.12 12.81
C ASN A 485 0.55 6.49 14.11
N ALA A 486 1.20 6.76 15.26
CA ALA A 486 0.74 6.30 16.57
C ALA A 486 -0.64 6.87 16.95
N PHE A 487 -0.93 8.13 16.60
CA PHE A 487 -2.25 8.74 16.82
C PHE A 487 -3.35 8.02 16.03
N TRP A 488 -3.15 7.79 14.73
CA TRP A 488 -4.13 7.08 13.89
C TRP A 488 -4.33 5.63 14.32
N LYS A 489 -3.25 4.89 14.62
CA LYS A 489 -3.31 3.53 15.22
C LYS A 489 -4.16 3.49 16.50
N GLY A 490 -4.18 4.57 17.27
CA GLY A 490 -5.00 4.70 18.48
C GLY A 490 -6.52 4.66 18.27
N TYR A 491 -7.02 4.84 17.04
CA TYR A 491 -8.46 4.80 16.73
C TYR A 491 -8.92 3.52 16.02
N GLY A 492 -8.02 2.60 15.69
CA GLY A 492 -8.33 1.32 15.06
C GLY A 492 -7.64 1.12 13.70
N ASN A 493 -8.28 0.34 12.83
CA ASN A 493 -7.73 0.04 11.50
C ASN A 493 -7.85 1.24 10.55
N PHE A 494 -6.75 1.57 9.87
CA PHE A 494 -6.69 2.64 8.87
C PHE A 494 -5.67 2.29 7.79
N GLU A 495 -5.90 2.81 6.59
CA GLU A 495 -5.01 2.64 5.44
C GLU A 495 -4.29 3.96 5.17
N VAL A 496 -2.99 3.90 4.89
CA VAL A 496 -2.19 5.06 4.51
C VAL A 496 -1.93 5.03 3.01
N CYS A 497 -2.20 6.15 2.33
CA CYS A 497 -1.77 6.38 0.96
C CYS A 497 -0.66 7.43 0.98
N GLU A 498 0.59 6.98 0.81
CA GLU A 498 1.83 7.76 0.94
C GLU A 498 2.05 8.75 -0.21
N MET A 499 1.14 9.71 -0.38
CA MET A 499 1.21 10.73 -1.43
C MET A 499 0.46 12.01 -1.08
N ASN A 500 0.73 13.07 -1.83
CA ASN A 500 0.04 14.35 -1.64
C ASN A 500 -1.43 14.25 -2.12
N PRO A 501 -2.37 15.00 -1.54
CA PRO A 501 -3.78 15.00 -1.96
C PRO A 501 -3.99 15.39 -3.43
N GLU A 502 -3.10 16.21 -3.99
CA GLU A 502 -3.10 16.58 -5.41
C GLU A 502 -2.65 15.42 -6.32
N GLU A 503 -1.72 14.58 -5.85
CA GLU A 503 -1.22 13.38 -6.53
C GLU A 503 -2.25 12.25 -6.44
N PHE A 504 -2.87 12.07 -5.26
CA PHE A 504 -4.00 11.17 -5.03
C PHE A 504 -5.19 11.50 -5.96
N ALA A 505 -5.58 12.77 -6.04
CA ALA A 505 -6.63 13.20 -6.97
C ALA A 505 -6.25 12.96 -8.45
N ALA A 506 -4.99 13.19 -8.83
CA ALA A 506 -4.50 12.91 -10.18
C ALA A 506 -4.38 11.40 -10.50
N ASN A 507 -4.30 10.53 -9.48
CA ASN A 507 -4.37 9.08 -9.66
C ASN A 507 -5.83 8.59 -9.74
N LEU A 508 -6.73 9.11 -8.91
CA LEU A 508 -8.17 8.85 -9.01
C LEU A 508 -8.74 9.27 -10.37
N ASP A 509 -8.38 10.45 -10.88
CA ASP A 509 -8.92 10.99 -12.16
C ASP A 509 -8.58 10.12 -13.39
N LYS A 510 -7.62 9.18 -13.28
CA LYS A 510 -7.32 8.19 -14.32
C LYS A 510 -8.36 7.07 -14.42
N GLY A 511 -9.23 6.91 -13.42
CA GLY A 511 -10.27 5.87 -13.34
C GLY A 511 -11.69 6.34 -13.71
N PHE A 512 -11.86 7.58 -14.17
CA PHE A 512 -13.18 8.20 -14.43
C PHE A 512 -13.63 8.13 -15.90
#